data_AF-A0A932X1Y9-F1
#
_entry.id   AF-A0A932X1Y9-F1
#
_cell.length_a   1.000
_cell.length_b   1.000
_cell.length_c   1.000
_cell.angle_alpha   90.00
_cell.angle_beta   90.00
_cell.angle_gamma   90.00
#
_symmetry.space_group_name_H-M   'P 1'
#
loop_
_entity.id
_entity.type
_entity.pdbx_description
1 polymer ?
#
loop_
_entity_poly.entity_id
_entity_poly.type
_entity_poly.pdbx_seq_one_letter_code
_entity_poly.pdbx_strand_id
1 'polypeptide(L)'
;MQEGLTPGLVAVLGLVLAAEFMNGWTDAPNAIATVVSTRVLSPRVAVVVATVLNIAGAMSGTAVASTIGKDIVRSSEVNLLTVGAAMVAIVIWSTLAWRYGLPTSESHA
;
A
#
# COMPACT_ATOMS: atom_id res chain seq x y z
N MET A 1 -20.70 -7.83 -20.55
CA MET A 1 -21.55 -8.28 -19.43
C MET A 1 -21.21 -7.37 -18.26
N GLN A 2 -22.17 -6.65 -17.69
CA GLN A 2 -21.94 -5.86 -16.49
C GLN A 2 -21.74 -6.84 -15.33
N GLU A 3 -20.48 -7.07 -14.97
CA GLU A 3 -20.13 -7.76 -13.73
C GLU A 3 -20.59 -6.86 -12.58
N GLY A 4 -21.76 -7.15 -12.02
CA GLY A 4 -22.19 -6.50 -10.78
C GLY A 4 -21.18 -6.76 -9.66
N LEU A 5 -21.32 -6.05 -8.54
CA LEU A 5 -20.53 -6.27 -7.32
C LEU A 5 -20.66 -7.73 -6.85
N THR A 6 -19.75 -8.61 -7.31
CA THR A 6 -19.72 -9.99 -6.86
C THR A 6 -19.15 -10.04 -5.43
N PRO A 7 -19.60 -10.97 -4.58
CA PRO A 7 -19.06 -11.10 -3.22
C PRO A 7 -17.54 -11.25 -3.20
N GLY A 8 -16.97 -11.96 -4.18
CA GLY A 8 -15.52 -12.10 -4.33
C GLY A 8 -14.82 -10.78 -4.64
N LEU A 9 -15.40 -9.95 -5.52
CA LEU A 9 -14.82 -8.65 -5.84
C LEU A 9 -14.81 -7.72 -4.62
N VAL A 10 -15.91 -7.72 -3.85
CA VAL A 10 -16.00 -6.92 -2.62
C VAL A 10 -14.97 -7.40 -1.58
N ALA A 11 -14.80 -8.72 -1.43
CA ALA A 11 -13.81 -9.27 -0.51
C ALA A 11 -12.37 -8.89 -0.90
N VAL A 12 -12.02 -9.03 -2.19
CA VAL A 12 -10.68 -8.66 -2.67
C VAL A 12 -10.47 -7.14 -2.58
N LEU A 13 -11.47 -6.33 -2.87
CA LEU A 13 -11.39 -4.88 -2.67
C LEU A 13 -11.11 -4.54 -1.19
N GLY A 14 -11.77 -5.22 -0.26
CA GLY A 14 -11.49 -5.08 1.17
C GLY A 14 -10.04 -5.43 1.52
N LEU A 15 -9.50 -6.50 0.93
CA LEU A 15 -8.09 -6.88 1.10
C LEU A 15 -7.13 -5.85 0.50
N VAL A 16 -7.44 -5.30 -0.68
CA VAL A 16 -6.64 -4.22 -1.30
C VAL A 16 -6.61 -3.01 -0.38
N LEU A 17 -7.76 -2.57 0.15
CA LEU A 17 -7.82 -1.44 1.09
C LEU A 17 -7.04 -1.72 2.38
N ALA A 18 -7.05 -2.96 2.87
CA ALA A 18 -6.26 -3.36 4.02
C ALA A 18 -4.74 -3.32 3.70
N ALA A 19 -4.33 -3.79 2.53
CA ALA A 19 -2.94 -3.73 2.08
C ALA A 19 -2.46 -2.27 1.93
N GLU A 20 -3.26 -1.39 1.34
CA GLU A 20 -2.95 0.05 1.22
C GLU A 20 -2.84 0.72 2.60
N PHE A 21 -3.71 0.36 3.54
CA PHE A 21 -3.61 0.83 4.92
C PHE A 21 -2.31 0.37 5.59
N MET A 22 -1.96 -0.91 5.42
CA MET A 22 -0.73 -1.48 5.98
C MET A 22 0.50 -0.79 5.40
N ASN A 23 0.51 -0.52 4.09
CA ASN A 23 1.57 0.21 3.41
C ASN A 23 1.77 1.60 4.01
N GLY A 24 0.69 2.38 4.15
CA GLY A 24 0.77 3.70 4.78
C GLY A 24 1.22 3.64 6.25
N TRP A 25 0.83 2.60 6.98
CA TRP A 25 1.20 2.40 8.39
C TRP A 25 2.69 2.10 8.57
N THR A 26 3.25 1.19 7.77
CA THR A 26 4.67 0.82 7.84
C THR A 26 5.59 1.91 7.31
N ASP A 27 5.12 2.69 6.32
CA ASP A 27 5.95 3.70 5.65
C ASP A 27 5.84 5.10 6.26
N ALA A 28 4.84 5.36 7.12
CA ALA A 28 4.70 6.65 7.80
C ALA A 28 6.00 7.14 8.50
N PRO A 29 6.76 6.29 9.22
CA PRO A 29 8.04 6.69 9.82
C PRO A 29 9.06 7.21 8.79
N ASN A 30 9.10 6.63 7.58
CA ASN A 30 10.03 7.04 6.53
C ASN A 30 9.77 8.49 6.09
N ALA A 31 8.51 8.93 6.11
CA ALA A 31 8.11 10.27 5.71
C ALA A 31 8.27 11.32 6.82
N ILE A 32 8.10 10.95 8.10
CA ILE A 32 7.98 11.93 9.20
C ILE A 32 9.09 11.90 10.25
N ALA A 33 9.92 10.85 10.29
CA ALA A 33 10.90 10.67 11.38
C ALA A 33 11.88 11.84 11.53
N THR A 34 12.33 12.43 10.42
CA THR A 34 13.30 13.54 10.40
C THR A 34 12.72 14.82 11.01
N VAL A 35 11.56 15.26 10.54
CA VAL A 35 10.91 16.50 11.00
C VAL A 35 10.38 16.41 12.43
N VAL A 36 9.98 15.20 12.86
CA VAL A 36 9.50 14.95 14.23
C VAL A 36 10.68 14.85 15.21
N SER A 37 11.76 14.14 14.85
CA SER A 37 12.93 13.98 15.74
C SER A 37 13.69 15.31 15.94
N THR A 38 13.75 16.15 14.91
CA THR A 38 14.32 17.50 14.98
C THR A 38 13.39 18.52 15.63
N ARG A 39 12.14 18.15 15.94
CA ARG A 39 11.11 19.00 16.54
C ARG A 39 10.73 20.22 15.68
N VAL A 40 10.98 20.16 14.38
CA VAL A 40 10.55 21.19 13.44
C VAL A 40 9.03 21.18 13.29
N LEU A 41 8.43 19.98 13.27
CA LEU A 41 6.97 19.80 13.25
C LEU A 41 6.51 18.94 14.43
N SER A 42 5.33 19.26 14.96
CA SER A 42 4.64 18.35 15.88
C SER A 42 4.21 17.07 15.13
N PRO A 43 4.14 15.90 15.79
CA PRO A 43 3.75 14.65 15.15
C PRO A 43 2.43 14.73 14.37
N ARG A 44 1.43 15.45 14.89
CA ARG A 44 0.12 15.62 14.22
C ARG A 44 0.25 16.39 12.91
N VAL A 45 1.02 17.47 12.90
CA VAL A 45 1.23 18.28 11.69
C VAL A 45 2.04 17.48 10.66
N ALA A 46 3.07 16.75 11.10
CA ALA A 46 3.87 15.92 10.21
C ALA A 46 3.02 14.84 9.51
N VAL A 47 2.10 14.18 10.23
CA VAL A 47 1.17 13.21 9.64
C VAL A 47 0.26 13.87 8.60
N VAL A 48 -0.35 15.03 8.89
CA VAL A 48 -1.24 15.71 7.94
C VAL A 48 -0.50 16.09 6.65
N VAL A 49 0.71 16.66 6.79
CA VAL A 49 1.55 17.01 5.63
C VAL A 49 1.91 15.76 4.83
N ALA A 50 2.36 14.69 5.51
CA ALA A 50 2.69 13.43 4.86
C ALA A 50 1.49 12.82 4.13
N THR A 51 0.29 12.83 4.71
CA THR A 51 -0.93 12.33 4.08
C THR A 51 -1.27 13.13 2.81
N VAL A 52 -1.26 14.46 2.87
CA VAL A 52 -1.58 15.31 1.71
C VAL A 52 -0.57 15.10 0.57
N LEU A 53 0.72 15.05 0.89
CA LEU A 53 1.76 14.85 -0.11
C LEU A 53 1.76 13.43 -0.69
N ASN A 54 1.46 12.40 0.12
CA ASN A 54 1.32 11.03 -0.39
C ASN A 54 0.14 10.91 -1.34
N ILE A 55 -1.02 11.50 -1.02
CA ILE A 55 -2.18 11.52 -1.92
C ILE A 55 -1.83 12.26 -3.22
N ALA A 56 -1.22 13.44 -3.12
CA ALA A 56 -0.81 14.20 -4.29
C ALA A 56 0.18 13.42 -5.17
N GLY A 57 1.14 12.72 -4.55
CA GLY A 57 2.09 11.83 -5.22
C GLY A 57 1.39 10.67 -5.91
N ALA A 58 0.49 9.97 -5.23
CA ALA A 58 -0.29 8.86 -5.79
C ALA A 58 -1.15 9.28 -7.00
N MET A 59 -1.69 10.51 -6.97
CA MET A 59 -2.46 11.07 -8.09
C MET A 59 -1.59 11.57 -9.25
N SER A 60 -0.27 11.73 -9.06
CA SER A 60 0.61 12.36 -10.05
C SER A 60 1.01 11.45 -11.22
N GLY A 61 0.82 10.14 -11.11
CA GLY A 61 1.12 9.23 -12.21
C GLY A 61 0.87 7.76 -11.93
N THR A 62 0.79 6.97 -13.00
CA THR A 62 0.53 5.52 -12.96
C THR A 62 1.70 4.70 -13.51
N ALA A 63 2.89 5.31 -13.63
CA ALA A 63 4.05 4.69 -14.26
C ALA A 63 4.43 3.37 -13.56
N VAL A 64 4.57 3.40 -12.22
CA VAL A 64 4.90 2.20 -11.41
C VAL A 64 3.82 1.13 -11.55
N ALA A 65 2.54 1.51 -11.47
CA ALA A 65 1.42 0.57 -11.66
C ALA A 65 1.44 -0.07 -13.06
N SER A 66 1.79 0.69 -14.10
CA SER A 66 1.93 0.16 -15.47
C SER A 66 3.10 -0.83 -15.57
N THR A 67 4.24 -0.52 -14.96
CA THR A 67 5.41 -1.42 -14.96
C THR A 67 5.10 -2.72 -14.21
N ILE A 68 4.46 -2.63 -13.04
CA ILE A 68 4.04 -3.82 -12.30
C ILE A 68 3.11 -4.67 -13.17
N GLY A 69 2.04 -4.07 -13.70
CA GLY A 69 0.99 -4.79 -14.43
C GLY A 69 1.37 -5.36 -15.79
N LYS A 70 2.45 -4.89 -16.41
CA LYS A 70 2.88 -5.30 -17.77
C LYS A 70 4.24 -5.98 -17.82
N ASP A 71 5.19 -5.51 -17.02
CA ASP A 71 6.60 -5.90 -17.13
C ASP A 71 7.01 -6.88 -16.02
N ILE A 72 6.33 -6.85 -14.86
CA ILE A 72 6.64 -7.74 -13.72
C ILE A 72 5.69 -8.94 -13.69
N VAL A 73 4.38 -8.72 -13.79
CA VAL A 73 3.40 -9.82 -13.79
C VAL A 73 2.97 -10.21 -15.19
N ARG A 74 2.73 -11.51 -15.40
CA ARG A 74 2.11 -12.01 -16.63
C ARG A 74 0.62 -11.67 -16.60
N SER A 75 0.17 -10.74 -17.44
CA SER A 75 -1.22 -10.27 -17.42
C SER A 75 -2.25 -11.38 -17.66
N SER A 76 -1.88 -12.51 -18.28
CA SER A 76 -2.75 -13.69 -18.44
C SER A 76 -3.10 -14.38 -17.12
N GLU A 77 -2.26 -14.24 -16.10
CA GLU A 77 -2.43 -14.88 -14.79
C GLU A 77 -3.07 -13.93 -13.75
N VAL A 78 -3.33 -12.68 -14.14
CA VAL A 78 -3.93 -11.69 -13.25
C VAL A 78 -5.45 -11.91 -13.23
N ASN A 79 -5.94 -12.49 -12.15
CA ASN A 79 -7.35 -12.71 -11.90
C ASN A 79 -7.66 -12.46 -10.42
N LEU A 80 -8.95 -12.52 -10.07
CA LEU A 80 -9.40 -12.15 -8.73
C LEU A 80 -8.78 -13.03 -7.62
N LEU A 81 -8.53 -14.32 -7.91
CA LEU A 81 -7.91 -15.23 -6.95
C LEU A 81 -6.43 -14.91 -6.75
N THR A 82 -5.69 -14.63 -7.82
CA THR A 82 -4.25 -14.31 -7.72
C THR A 82 -4.02 -12.97 -7.03
N VAL A 83 -4.85 -11.95 -7.33
CA VAL A 83 -4.83 -10.67 -6.62
C VAL A 83 -5.19 -10.86 -5.15
N GLY A 84 -6.25 -11.61 -4.84
CA GLY A 84 -6.65 -11.88 -3.45
C GLY A 84 -5.56 -12.57 -2.64
N ALA A 85 -4.90 -13.60 -3.22
CA ALA A 85 -3.80 -14.30 -2.57
C ALA A 85 -2.60 -13.38 -2.32
N ALA A 86 -2.24 -12.52 -3.28
CA ALA A 86 -1.18 -11.54 -3.12
C ALA A 86 -1.50 -10.54 -1.99
N MET A 87 -2.72 -10.01 -1.93
CA MET A 87 -3.10 -9.06 -0.87
C MET A 87 -3.08 -9.70 0.53
N VAL A 88 -3.48 -10.96 0.66
CA VAL A 88 -3.37 -11.70 1.93
C VAL A 88 -1.90 -11.84 2.35
N ALA A 89 -1.03 -12.21 1.42
CA ALA A 89 0.40 -12.36 1.69
C ALA A 89 1.02 -11.03 2.16
N ILE A 90 0.71 -9.92 1.47
CA ILE A 90 1.13 -8.57 1.84
C ILE A 90 0.67 -8.25 3.26
N VAL A 91 -0.65 -8.30 3.53
CA VAL A 91 -1.19 -7.93 4.85
C VAL A 91 -0.56 -8.72 5.99
N ILE A 92 -0.39 -10.04 5.81
CA ILE A 92 0.26 -10.89 6.81
C ILE A 92 1.71 -10.47 7.01
N TRP A 93 2.47 -10.31 5.92
CA TRP A 93 3.89 -9.97 5.99
C TRP A 93 4.14 -8.58 6.58
N SER A 94 3.44 -7.53 6.12
CA SER A 94 3.60 -6.17 6.63
C SER A 94 3.24 -6.10 8.12
N THR A 95 2.20 -6.85 8.55
CA THR A 95 1.81 -6.91 9.98
C THR A 95 2.89 -7.58 10.82
N LEU A 96 3.47 -8.68 10.34
CA LEU A 96 4.56 -9.38 11.02
C LEU A 96 5.82 -8.50 11.10
N ALA A 97 6.24 -7.91 9.98
CA ALA A 97 7.40 -7.03 9.93
C ALA A 97 7.26 -5.86 10.91
N TRP A 98 6.11 -5.18 10.88
CA TRP A 98 5.78 -4.12 11.82
C TRP A 98 5.83 -4.59 13.27
N ARG A 99 5.25 -5.77 13.57
CA ARG A 99 5.23 -6.33 14.93
C ARG A 99 6.62 -6.54 15.51
N TYR A 100 7.62 -6.81 14.66
CA TYR A 100 9.02 -6.95 15.04
C TYR A 100 9.86 -5.67 14.83
N GLY A 101 9.25 -4.57 14.39
CA GLY A 101 9.95 -3.31 14.14
C GLY A 101 10.92 -3.37 12.96
N LEU A 102 10.73 -4.31 12.03
CA LEU A 102 11.57 -4.46 10.85
C LEU A 102 11.10 -3.49 9.76
N PRO A 103 11.95 -2.57 9.29
CA PRO A 103 11.60 -1.75 8.13
C PRO A 103 11.64 -2.63 6.88
N THR A 104 10.48 -2.87 6.27
CA THR A 104 10.33 -3.62 5.02
C THR A 104 10.07 -2.68 3.84
N SER A 105 10.41 -3.15 2.64
CA SER A 105 10.00 -2.50 1.40
C SER A 105 8.78 -3.22 0.86
N GLU A 106 7.62 -2.57 0.93
CA GLU A 106 6.36 -3.13 0.42
C GLU A 106 6.34 -3.23 -1.12
N SER A 107 7.25 -2.54 -1.82
CA SER A 107 7.43 -2.74 -3.28
C SER A 107 8.10 -4.07 -3.63
N HIS A 108 8.77 -4.72 -2.66
CA HIS A 108 9.38 -6.05 -2.84
C HIS A 108 8.52 -7.19 -2.28
N ALA A 109 7.57 -6.88 -1.39
CA ALA A 109 6.66 -7.84 -0.78
C ALA A 109 5.55 -8.26 -1.78
#